data_AF-A0A6J7IAK1-F1
#
_entry.id   AF-A0A6J7IAK1-F1
#
_cell.length_a   1.000
_cell.length_b   1.000
_cell.length_c   1.000
_cell.angle_alpha   90.00
_cell.angle_beta   90.00
_cell.angle_gamma   90.00
#
_symmetry.space_group_name_H-M   'P 1'
#
loop_
_entity.id
_entity.type
_entity.pdbx_description
1 polymer ?
#
loop_
_entity_poly.entity_id
_entity_poly.type
_entity_poly.pdbx_seq_one_letter_code
_entity_poly.pdbx_strand_id
1 'polypeptide(L)'
;MWSAINAPVFLTTPQGWWRFYGLNLDRDADWGSIWYALSLLGINMSHINYFSILSLAVIAVLLALYLFDFEITPSLSQVSFILMATVLCFGKVYSPQYVLWLVPLAILGMREKRDVPAFWIWQGGEVIYHLAIWQHLALVSGAHFGLPDGAYAIATLIRIATTLYFVSVLVRRNLANPSKARRRAHERLADFLFGTAESYP
;
A
#
# COMPACT_ATOMS: atom_id res chain seq x y z
N MET A 1 -21.92 -4.97 -9.02
CA MET A 1 -20.73 -5.50 -9.74
C MET A 1 -20.12 -6.70 -9.04
N TRP A 2 -19.71 -6.60 -7.76
CA TRP A 2 -19.12 -7.72 -7.00
C TRP A 2 -19.99 -8.99 -6.99
N SER A 3 -21.28 -8.86 -6.68
CA SER A 3 -22.20 -10.01 -6.64
C SER A 3 -22.43 -10.64 -8.01
N ALA A 4 -22.43 -9.86 -9.08
CA ALA A 4 -22.60 -10.41 -10.43
C ALA A 4 -21.43 -11.31 -10.84
N ILE A 5 -20.23 -11.04 -10.32
CA ILE A 5 -19.03 -11.83 -10.57
C ILE A 5 -18.94 -13.02 -9.61
N ASN A 6 -19.30 -12.83 -8.33
CA ASN A 6 -19.17 -13.87 -7.30
C ASN A 6 -20.36 -14.83 -7.26
N ALA A 7 -21.57 -14.39 -7.58
CA ALA A 7 -22.78 -15.21 -7.49
C ALA A 7 -22.73 -16.44 -8.40
N PRO A 8 -22.26 -16.38 -9.66
CA PRO A 8 -22.11 -17.58 -10.48
C PRO A 8 -21.22 -18.63 -9.83
N VAL A 9 -20.08 -18.22 -9.25
CA VAL A 9 -19.12 -19.11 -8.59
C VAL A 9 -19.68 -19.69 -7.29
N PHE A 10 -20.38 -18.86 -6.50
CA PHE A 10 -21.06 -19.31 -5.29
C PHE A 10 -22.18 -20.32 -5.60
N LEU A 11 -22.93 -20.10 -6.68
CA LEU A 11 -24.05 -20.96 -7.08
C LEU A 11 -23.58 -22.27 -7.73
N THR A 12 -22.49 -22.27 -8.51
CA THR A 12 -21.97 -23.49 -9.15
C THR A 12 -21.04 -24.29 -8.25
N THR A 13 -20.23 -23.62 -7.42
CA THR A 13 -19.23 -24.25 -6.55
C THR A 13 -19.14 -23.58 -5.17
N PRO A 14 -20.16 -23.72 -4.30
CA PRO A 14 -20.19 -23.06 -3.00
C PRO A 14 -19.02 -23.45 -2.08
N GLN A 15 -18.61 -24.73 -2.12
CA GLN A 15 -17.49 -25.23 -1.30
C GLN A 15 -16.15 -24.63 -1.75
N GLY A 16 -15.92 -24.48 -3.05
CA GLY A 16 -14.72 -23.86 -3.59
C GLY A 16 -14.65 -22.36 -3.27
N TRP A 17 -15.80 -21.69 -3.36
CA TRP A 17 -15.94 -20.30 -2.94
C TRP A 17 -15.58 -20.14 -1.45
N TRP A 18 -16.16 -20.96 -0.56
CA TRP A 18 -15.84 -20.89 0.87
C TRP A 18 -14.39 -21.24 1.19
N ARG A 19 -13.82 -22.24 0.51
CA ARG A 19 -12.43 -22.67 0.72
C ARG A 19 -11.43 -21.54 0.46
N PHE A 20 -11.70 -20.65 -0.49
CA PHE A 20 -10.89 -19.45 -0.70
C PHE A 20 -10.87 -18.55 0.55
N TYR A 21 -12.02 -18.28 1.16
CA TYR A 21 -12.09 -17.46 2.37
C TYR A 21 -11.49 -18.17 3.58
N GLY A 22 -11.76 -19.46 3.76
CA GLY A 22 -11.15 -20.28 4.82
C GLY A 22 -9.62 -20.24 4.77
N LEU A 23 -9.04 -20.47 3.59
CA LEU A 23 -7.58 -20.40 3.41
C LEU A 23 -6.99 -19.00 3.69
N ASN A 24 -7.73 -17.92 3.45
CA ASN A 24 -7.27 -16.57 3.79
C ASN A 24 -7.40 -16.25 5.29
N LEU A 25 -8.37 -16.86 5.96
CA LEU A 25 -8.55 -16.74 7.40
C LEU A 25 -7.50 -17.58 8.13
N ASP A 26 -7.29 -18.83 7.74
CA ASP A 26 -6.35 -19.74 8.41
C ASP A 26 -4.87 -19.44 8.10
N ARG A 27 -4.59 -18.47 7.21
CA ARG A 27 -3.23 -18.11 6.82
C ARG A 27 -2.53 -17.31 7.92
N ASP A 28 -1.37 -17.82 8.34
CA ASP A 28 -0.45 -17.14 9.25
C ASP A 28 0.11 -15.84 8.65
N ALA A 29 0.76 -15.05 9.51
CA ALA A 29 1.44 -13.83 9.09
C ALA A 29 2.55 -14.13 8.08
N ASP A 30 2.49 -13.48 6.93
CA ASP A 30 3.45 -13.68 5.84
C ASP A 30 4.69 -12.80 6.03
N TRP A 31 5.75 -13.15 5.31
CA TRP A 31 7.00 -12.42 5.27
C TRP A 31 6.76 -10.93 4.96
N GLY A 32 7.30 -10.04 5.80
CA GLY A 32 7.22 -8.59 5.60
C GLY A 32 5.97 -7.91 6.14
N SER A 33 5.04 -8.68 6.69
CA SER A 33 3.93 -8.12 7.46
C SER A 33 4.43 -7.60 8.81
N ILE A 34 3.76 -6.57 9.34
CA ILE A 34 4.06 -6.05 10.68
C ILE A 34 3.88 -7.15 11.75
N TRP A 35 2.93 -8.05 11.54
CA TRP A 35 2.61 -9.13 12.45
C TRP A 35 3.74 -10.16 12.54
N TYR A 36 4.35 -10.52 11.41
CA TYR A 36 5.48 -11.42 11.37
C TYR A 36 6.75 -10.78 11.98
N ALA A 37 6.98 -9.48 11.70
CA ALA A 37 8.08 -8.76 12.34
C ALA A 37 7.94 -8.72 13.88
N LEU A 38 6.71 -8.54 14.39
CA LEU A 38 6.43 -8.56 15.83
C LEU A 38 6.61 -9.96 16.43
N SER A 39 6.21 -11.03 15.75
CA SER A 39 6.43 -12.39 16.25
C SER A 39 7.92 -12.74 16.35
N LEU A 40 8.74 -12.31 15.37
CA LEU A 40 10.20 -12.46 15.43
C LEU A 40 10.86 -11.68 16.57
N LEU A 41 10.23 -10.60 17.02
CA LEU A 41 10.65 -9.83 18.20
C LEU A 41 10.11 -10.41 19.52
N GLY A 42 9.44 -11.57 19.49
CA GLY A 42 8.89 -12.24 20.67
C GLY A 42 7.49 -11.76 21.08
N ILE A 43 6.84 -10.90 20.28
CA ILE A 43 5.47 -10.43 20.55
C ILE A 43 4.48 -11.30 19.77
N ASN A 44 4.11 -12.44 20.36
CA ASN A 44 3.13 -13.35 19.77
C ASN A 44 1.69 -12.92 20.10
N MET A 45 0.92 -12.57 19.07
CA MET A 45 -0.51 -12.30 19.22
C MET A 45 -1.31 -13.55 18.84
N SER A 46 -2.15 -14.05 19.75
CA SER A 46 -2.98 -15.25 19.54
C SER A 46 -4.13 -15.05 18.52
N HIS A 47 -4.38 -13.81 18.08
CA HIS A 47 -5.54 -13.44 17.26
C HIS A 47 -5.19 -12.46 16.12
N ILE A 48 -4.05 -12.66 15.44
CA ILE A 48 -3.59 -11.81 14.32
C ILE A 48 -4.67 -11.62 13.25
N ASN A 49 -5.53 -12.64 13.07
CA ASN A 49 -6.66 -12.57 12.16
C ASN A 49 -7.63 -11.44 12.45
N TYR A 50 -8.09 -11.36 13.69
CA TYR A 50 -9.00 -10.32 14.13
C TYR A 50 -8.33 -8.95 14.10
N PHE A 51 -7.08 -8.85 14.55
CA PHE A 51 -6.36 -7.57 14.57
C PHE A 51 -6.12 -7.01 13.16
N SER A 52 -5.77 -7.86 12.19
CA SER A 52 -5.58 -7.40 10.81
C SER A 52 -6.89 -7.04 10.13
N ILE A 53 -7.97 -7.79 10.35
CA ILE A 53 -9.29 -7.41 9.80
C ILE A 53 -9.74 -6.09 10.42
N LEU A 54 -9.58 -5.93 11.74
CA LEU A 54 -9.91 -4.70 12.45
C LEU A 54 -9.09 -3.52 11.96
N SER A 55 -7.77 -3.68 11.80
CA SER A 55 -6.91 -2.61 11.28
C SER A 55 -7.31 -2.20 9.88
N LEU A 56 -7.56 -3.15 8.98
CA LEU A 56 -8.04 -2.88 7.62
C LEU A 56 -9.40 -2.19 7.62
N ALA A 57 -10.33 -2.59 8.48
CA ALA A 57 -11.63 -1.93 8.64
C ALA A 57 -11.48 -0.47 9.12
N VAL A 58 -10.62 -0.24 10.13
CA VAL A 58 -10.31 1.12 10.61
C VAL A 58 -9.69 1.96 9.51
N ILE A 59 -8.74 1.43 8.74
CA ILE A 59 -8.12 2.12 7.60
C ILE A 59 -9.17 2.47 6.54
N ALA A 60 -10.08 1.55 6.23
CA ALA A 60 -11.15 1.80 5.28
C ALA A 60 -12.08 2.93 5.75
N VAL A 61 -12.44 2.93 7.04
CA VAL A 61 -13.24 4.01 7.65
C VAL A 61 -12.48 5.34 7.62
N LEU A 62 -11.22 5.36 8.04
CA LEU A 62 -10.39 6.56 8.03
C LEU A 62 -10.21 7.11 6.60
N LEU A 63 -10.05 6.24 5.61
CA LEU A 63 -9.96 6.65 4.21
C LEU A 63 -11.31 7.17 3.70
N ALA A 64 -12.42 6.54 4.08
CA ALA A 64 -13.75 7.03 3.73
C ALA A 64 -14.00 8.42 4.32
N LEU A 65 -13.71 8.61 5.62
CA LEU A 65 -13.78 9.91 6.29
C LEU A 65 -12.88 10.92 5.59
N TYR A 66 -11.61 10.55 5.31
CA TYR A 66 -10.68 11.39 4.55
C TYR A 66 -11.26 11.81 3.20
N LEU A 67 -11.93 10.92 2.46
CA LEU A 67 -12.54 11.25 1.16
C LEU A 67 -13.78 12.14 1.28
N PHE A 68 -14.60 11.96 2.31
CA PHE A 68 -15.80 12.78 2.55
C PHE A 68 -15.48 14.19 3.05
N ASP A 69 -14.32 14.37 3.69
CA ASP A 69 -13.92 15.67 4.27
C ASP A 69 -13.40 16.67 3.23
N PHE A 70 -13.07 16.22 2.01
CA PHE A 70 -12.62 17.14 0.96
C PHE A 70 -13.77 17.75 0.16
N GLU A 71 -13.79 19.08 0.13
CA GLU A 71 -14.55 19.86 -0.86
C GLU A 71 -14.04 19.66 -2.31
N ILE A 72 -12.81 19.15 -2.47
CA ILE A 72 -12.14 18.92 -3.77
C ILE A 72 -11.56 17.51 -3.80
N THR A 73 -12.05 16.67 -4.72
CA THR A 73 -11.62 15.28 -4.87
C THR A 73 -10.10 15.15 -5.08
N PRO A 74 -9.37 14.44 -4.20
CA PRO A 74 -7.97 14.08 -4.43
C PRO A 74 -7.81 13.26 -5.74
N SER A 75 -6.62 13.22 -6.34
CA SER A 75 -6.48 12.41 -7.57
C SER A 75 -6.60 10.93 -7.27
N LEU A 76 -7.18 10.19 -8.23
CA LEU A 76 -7.30 8.73 -8.16
C LEU A 76 -5.96 8.06 -7.84
N SER A 77 -4.85 8.54 -8.41
CA SER A 77 -3.49 8.04 -8.14
C SER A 77 -3.10 8.12 -6.66
N GLN A 78 -3.41 9.25 -6.00
CA GLN A 78 -3.06 9.47 -4.59
C GLN A 78 -3.92 8.61 -3.68
N VAL A 79 -5.23 8.57 -3.91
CA VAL A 79 -6.15 7.75 -3.13
C VAL A 79 -5.80 6.27 -3.27
N SER A 80 -5.52 5.82 -4.49
CA SER A 80 -5.11 4.44 -4.76
C SER A 80 -3.78 4.10 -4.08
N PHE A 81 -2.80 5.01 -4.15
CA PHE A 81 -1.51 4.84 -3.46
C PHE A 81 -1.70 4.74 -1.94
N ILE A 82 -2.42 5.69 -1.32
CA ILE A 82 -2.64 5.71 0.13
C ILE A 82 -3.39 4.45 0.58
N LEU A 83 -4.43 4.06 -0.15
CA LEU A 83 -5.18 2.84 0.15
C LEU A 83 -4.27 1.62 0.09
N MET A 84 -3.58 1.39 -1.04
CA MET A 84 -2.71 0.22 -1.21
C MET A 84 -1.56 0.22 -0.21
N ALA A 85 -0.84 1.33 -0.06
CA ALA A 85 0.28 1.43 0.88
C ALA A 85 -0.16 1.12 2.32
N THR A 86 -1.32 1.63 2.74
CA THR A 86 -1.83 1.40 4.10
C THR A 86 -2.30 -0.04 4.28
N VAL A 87 -3.03 -0.60 3.31
CA VAL A 87 -3.42 -2.02 3.31
C VAL A 87 -2.19 -2.94 3.38
N LEU A 88 -1.11 -2.60 2.67
CA LEU A 88 0.14 -3.37 2.66
C LEU A 88 1.00 -3.20 3.93
N CYS A 89 0.80 -2.13 4.69
CA CYS A 89 1.47 -1.96 5.99
C CYS A 89 0.78 -2.77 7.10
N PHE A 90 -0.55 -2.87 7.06
CA PHE A 90 -1.36 -3.46 8.15
C PHE A 90 -1.97 -4.84 7.81
N GLY A 91 -1.90 -5.24 6.54
CA GLY A 91 -2.29 -6.56 6.09
C GLY A 91 -1.34 -7.65 6.62
N LYS A 92 -1.85 -8.89 6.69
CA LYS A 92 -1.05 -10.08 7.03
C LYS A 92 -0.16 -10.55 5.90
N VAL A 93 -0.42 -10.11 4.68
CA VAL A 93 0.25 -10.59 3.48
C VAL A 93 1.01 -9.44 2.86
N TYR A 94 2.30 -9.64 2.66
CA TYR A 94 3.15 -8.71 1.94
C TYR A 94 4.04 -9.47 0.96
N SER A 95 4.23 -8.89 -0.22
CA SER A 95 5.19 -9.36 -1.21
C SER A 95 6.04 -8.19 -1.66
N PRO A 96 7.38 -8.34 -1.76
CA PRO A 96 8.27 -7.30 -2.30
C PRO A 96 7.85 -6.81 -3.71
N GLN A 97 7.13 -7.64 -4.46
CA GLN A 97 6.64 -7.32 -5.80
C GLN A 97 5.58 -6.22 -5.80
N TYR A 98 4.89 -6.00 -4.68
CA TYR A 98 3.86 -4.96 -4.59
C TYR A 98 4.43 -3.54 -4.79
N VAL A 99 5.71 -3.33 -4.51
CA VAL A 99 6.40 -2.06 -4.75
C VAL A 99 6.35 -1.64 -6.21
N LEU A 100 6.41 -2.61 -7.15
CA LEU A 100 6.36 -2.33 -8.59
C LEU A 100 5.04 -1.68 -9.01
N TRP A 101 3.95 -1.99 -8.30
CA TRP A 101 2.64 -1.38 -8.52
C TRP A 101 2.49 -0.05 -7.80
N LEU A 102 3.12 0.09 -6.63
CA LEU A 102 3.08 1.31 -5.83
C LEU A 102 3.90 2.44 -6.47
N VAL A 103 5.03 2.15 -7.12
CA VAL A 103 5.93 3.17 -7.69
C VAL A 103 5.24 4.03 -8.76
N PRO A 104 4.57 3.48 -9.79
CA PRO A 104 3.83 4.28 -10.76
C PRO A 104 2.75 5.14 -10.10
N LEU A 105 2.01 4.59 -9.12
CA LEU A 105 0.99 5.32 -8.39
C LEU A 105 1.58 6.46 -7.56
N ALA A 106 2.73 6.24 -6.93
CA ALA A 106 3.47 7.26 -6.19
C ALA A 106 3.93 8.38 -7.13
N ILE A 107 4.55 8.05 -8.26
CA ILE A 107 5.01 9.02 -9.25
C ILE A 107 3.85 9.86 -9.79
N LEU A 108 2.71 9.22 -10.11
CA LEU A 108 1.49 9.90 -10.56
C LEU A 108 0.79 10.68 -9.44
N GLY A 109 1.03 10.32 -8.17
CA GLY A 109 0.47 10.97 -7.00
C GLY A 109 1.28 12.19 -6.55
N MET A 110 2.59 12.19 -6.84
CA MET A 110 3.48 13.31 -6.60
C MET A 110 3.17 14.45 -7.58
N ARG A 111 3.00 15.66 -7.05
CA ARG A 111 2.61 16.83 -7.87
C ARG A 111 3.68 17.91 -7.88
N GLU A 112 4.67 17.80 -7.00
CA GLU A 112 5.64 18.85 -6.77
C GLU A 112 7.05 18.29 -6.54
N LYS A 113 8.08 19.02 -6.98
CA LYS A 113 9.49 18.61 -6.81
C LYS A 113 9.88 18.41 -5.35
N ARG A 114 9.20 19.09 -4.43
CA ARG A 114 9.39 18.90 -2.98
C ARG A 114 8.96 17.51 -2.49
N ASP A 115 8.19 16.73 -3.24
CA ASP A 115 7.80 15.35 -2.87
C ASP A 115 8.95 14.36 -3.08
N VAL A 116 9.90 14.71 -3.97
CA VAL A 116 10.97 13.82 -4.45
C VAL A 116 11.88 13.31 -3.31
N PRO A 117 12.29 14.13 -2.32
CA PRO A 117 13.09 13.61 -1.20
C PRO A 117 12.34 12.55 -0.38
N ALA A 118 11.04 12.75 -0.14
CA ALA A 118 10.23 11.80 0.61
C ALA A 118 10.02 10.48 -0.16
N PHE A 119 9.87 10.57 -1.48
CA PHE A 119 9.84 9.40 -2.36
C PHE A 119 11.13 8.59 -2.27
N TRP A 120 12.29 9.23 -2.33
CA TRP A 120 13.58 8.53 -2.24
C TRP A 120 13.83 7.90 -0.86
N ILE A 121 13.35 8.52 0.23
CA ILE A 121 13.39 7.92 1.57
C ILE A 121 12.56 6.63 1.60
N TRP A 122 11.36 6.65 1.03
CA TRP A 122 10.53 5.45 0.90
C TRP A 122 11.19 4.37 0.04
N GLN A 123 11.72 4.73 -1.14
CA GLN A 123 12.44 3.79 -2.01
C GLN A 123 13.67 3.18 -1.34
N GLY A 124 14.42 3.95 -0.56
CA GLY A 124 15.53 3.43 0.24
C GLY A 124 15.08 2.35 1.22
N GLY A 125 13.96 2.57 1.92
CA GLY A 125 13.37 1.57 2.81
C GLY A 125 12.91 0.30 2.08
N GLU A 126 12.32 0.42 0.90
CA GLU A 126 11.92 -0.74 0.08
C GLU A 126 13.12 -1.53 -0.43
N VAL A 127 14.20 -0.87 -0.84
CA VAL A 127 15.45 -1.54 -1.27
C VAL A 127 16.10 -2.27 -0.09
N ILE A 128 16.19 -1.63 1.08
CA ILE A 128 16.70 -2.27 2.30
C ILE A 128 15.89 -3.53 2.61
N TYR A 129 14.57 -3.44 2.57
CA TYR A 129 13.71 -4.59 2.80
C TYR A 129 13.88 -5.67 1.73
N HIS A 130 14.01 -5.30 0.45
CA HIS A 130 14.22 -6.23 -0.64
C HIS A 130 15.51 -7.04 -0.44
N LEU A 131 16.60 -6.40 -0.02
CA LEU A 131 17.84 -7.11 0.33
C LEU A 131 17.66 -7.98 1.57
N ALA A 132 16.95 -7.47 2.58
CA ALA A 132 16.72 -8.16 3.84
C ALA A 132 15.93 -9.47 3.67
N ILE A 133 14.88 -9.48 2.84
CA ILE A 133 14.09 -10.70 2.62
C ILE A 133 14.92 -11.81 1.98
N TRP A 134 15.75 -11.51 0.98
CA TRP A 134 16.60 -12.52 0.36
C TRP A 134 17.69 -13.04 1.29
N GLN A 135 18.30 -12.15 2.09
CA GLN A 135 19.28 -12.55 3.09
C GLN A 135 18.66 -13.39 4.22
N HIS A 136 17.43 -13.09 4.60
CA HIS A 136 16.71 -13.86 5.61
C HIS A 136 16.29 -15.23 5.08
N LEU A 137 15.77 -15.29 3.85
CA LEU A 137 15.45 -16.56 3.18
C LEU A 137 16.68 -17.44 2.98
N ALA A 138 17.84 -16.84 2.68
CA ALA A 138 19.10 -17.58 2.58
C ALA A 138 19.46 -18.26 3.92
N LEU A 139 19.30 -17.54 5.05
CA LEU A 139 19.55 -18.10 6.38
C LEU A 139 18.60 -19.25 6.70
N VAL A 140 17.30 -19.06 6.46
CA VAL A 140 16.26 -20.09 6.70
C VAL A 140 16.47 -21.32 5.79
N SER A 141 17.08 -21.13 4.62
CA SER A 141 17.41 -22.21 3.68
C SER A 141 18.73 -22.95 4.02
N GLY A 142 19.39 -22.61 5.14
CA GLY A 142 20.60 -23.28 5.61
C GLY A 142 21.92 -22.68 5.12
N ALA A 143 21.93 -21.45 4.60
CA ALA A 143 23.18 -20.77 4.26
C ALA A 143 23.98 -20.37 5.51
N HIS A 144 25.31 -20.37 5.40
CA HIS A 144 26.22 -20.00 6.50
C HIS A 144 26.17 -18.49 6.85
N PHE A 145 25.75 -17.66 5.90
CA PHE A 145 25.59 -16.22 6.07
C PHE A 145 24.18 -15.80 5.65
N GLY A 146 23.53 -15.00 6.47
CA GLY A 146 22.23 -14.43 6.19
C GLY A 146 21.75 -13.52 7.31
N LEU A 147 20.56 -12.95 7.15
CA LEU A 147 20.05 -11.93 8.08
C LEU A 147 19.30 -12.61 9.23
N PRO A 148 19.74 -12.42 10.50
CA PRO A 148 19.04 -12.98 11.65
C PRO A 148 17.67 -12.34 11.85
N ASP A 149 16.77 -13.08 12.49
CA ASP A 149 15.36 -12.75 12.71
C ASP A 149 15.13 -11.31 13.21
N GLY A 150 15.89 -10.89 14.21
CA GLY A 150 15.78 -9.54 14.77
C GLY A 150 16.15 -8.44 13.76
N ALA A 151 17.18 -8.66 12.94
CA ALA A 151 17.58 -7.69 11.92
C ALA A 151 16.59 -7.65 10.76
N TYR A 152 15.98 -8.79 10.39
CA TYR A 152 14.90 -8.84 9.42
C TYR A 152 13.63 -8.13 9.93
N ALA A 153 13.28 -8.30 11.20
CA ALA A 153 12.18 -7.59 11.84
C ALA A 153 12.40 -6.07 11.80
N ILE A 154 13.61 -5.60 12.16
CA ILE A 154 13.97 -4.18 12.10
C ILE A 154 13.87 -3.65 10.66
N ALA A 155 14.38 -4.36 9.67
CA ALA A 155 14.28 -3.97 8.26
C ALA A 155 12.82 -3.84 7.80
N THR A 156 11.95 -4.76 8.25
CA THR A 156 10.51 -4.71 7.99
C THR A 156 9.86 -3.49 8.63
N LEU A 157 10.20 -3.17 9.87
CA LEU A 157 9.69 -1.98 10.57
C LEU A 157 10.17 -0.68 9.91
N ILE A 158 11.43 -0.63 9.45
CA ILE A 158 11.96 0.51 8.69
C ILE A 158 11.14 0.72 7.42
N ARG A 159 10.87 -0.34 6.64
CA ARG A 159 10.02 -0.26 5.43
C ARG A 159 8.64 0.31 5.74
N ILE A 160 7.98 -0.20 6.77
CA ILE A 160 6.65 0.27 7.18
C ILE A 160 6.72 1.75 7.59
N ALA A 161 7.73 2.13 8.38
CA ALA A 161 7.91 3.51 8.82
C ALA A 161 8.15 4.47 7.65
N THR A 162 9.01 4.12 6.69
CA THR A 162 9.26 4.98 5.51
C THR A 162 8.04 5.05 4.59
N THR A 163 7.26 3.98 4.47
CA THR A 163 6.00 3.96 3.72
C THR A 163 4.95 4.87 4.35
N LEU A 164 4.72 4.74 5.67
CA LEU A 164 3.80 5.59 6.41
C LEU A 164 4.25 7.06 6.41
N TYR A 165 5.56 7.31 6.49
CA TYR A 165 6.11 8.65 6.33
C TYR A 165 5.73 9.26 4.97
N PHE A 166 5.94 8.54 3.88
CA PHE A 166 5.59 9.04 2.55
C PHE A 166 4.08 9.26 2.39
N VAL A 167 3.24 8.35 2.90
CA VAL A 167 1.77 8.53 2.97
C VAL A 167 1.43 9.82 3.74
N SER A 168 2.03 10.05 4.91
CA SER A 168 1.77 11.24 5.72
C SER A 168 2.16 12.54 5.02
N VAL A 169 3.25 12.53 4.25
CA VAL A 169 3.70 13.68 3.45
C VAL A 169 2.67 14.00 2.36
N LEU A 170 2.17 12.99 1.65
CA LEU A 170 1.15 13.16 0.62
C LEU A 170 -0.16 13.69 1.21
N VAL A 171 -0.63 13.11 2.31
CA VAL A 171 -1.86 13.53 3.02
C VAL A 171 -1.76 14.99 3.49
N ARG A 172 -0.68 15.35 4.21
CA ARG A 172 -0.47 16.72 4.72
C ARG A 172 -0.44 17.76 3.60
N ARG A 173 0.10 17.40 2.43
CA ARG A 173 0.17 18.31 1.28
C ARG A 173 -1.17 18.53 0.60
N ASN A 174 -1.99 17.48 0.50
CA ASN A 174 -3.35 17.61 -0.02
C ASN A 174 -4.19 18.52 0.87
N LEU A 175 -4.06 18.39 2.20
CA LEU A 175 -4.73 19.27 3.15
C LEU A 175 -4.23 20.73 3.06
N ALA A 176 -2.93 20.94 2.82
CA ALA A 176 -2.34 22.28 2.80
C ALA A 176 -2.59 23.10 1.53
N ASN A 177 -2.94 22.49 0.38
CA ASN A 177 -3.16 23.23 -0.88
C ASN A 177 -4.33 22.68 -1.73
N PRO A 178 -5.60 22.75 -1.28
CA PRO A 178 -6.75 22.26 -2.05
C PRO A 178 -6.95 23.02 -3.38
N SER A 179 -6.69 24.33 -3.40
CA SER A 179 -6.97 25.22 -4.56
C SER A 179 -6.06 24.99 -5.78
N LYS A 180 -4.79 24.62 -5.58
CA LYS A 180 -3.85 24.32 -6.68
C LYS A 180 -4.20 23.02 -7.41
N ALA A 181 -4.89 22.09 -6.75
CA ALA A 181 -5.37 20.85 -7.37
C ALA A 181 -6.46 21.13 -8.41
N ARG A 182 -7.41 22.03 -8.09
CA ARG A 182 -8.54 22.43 -8.96
C ARG A 182 -8.08 23.12 -10.25
N ARG A 183 -7.10 24.03 -10.15
CA ARG A 183 -6.62 24.83 -11.27
C ARG A 183 -5.93 23.97 -12.34
N ARG A 184 -5.03 23.07 -11.91
CA ARG A 184 -4.31 22.17 -12.83
C ARG A 184 -5.17 21.07 -13.46
N ALA A 185 -6.20 20.58 -12.76
CA ALA A 185 -7.14 19.60 -13.32
C ALA A 185 -7.94 20.20 -14.49
N HIS A 186 -8.38 21.45 -14.35
CA HIS A 186 -9.05 22.18 -15.44
C HIS A 186 -8.09 22.53 -16.58
N GLU A 187 -6.87 22.99 -16.28
CA GLU A 187 -5.85 23.29 -17.30
C GLU A 187 -5.55 22.05 -18.16
N ARG A 188 -5.32 20.86 -17.55
CA ARG A 188 -5.06 19.63 -18.32
C ARG A 188 -6.23 19.16 -19.18
N LEU A 189 -7.47 19.31 -18.71
CA LEU A 189 -8.65 18.97 -19.49
C LEU A 189 -8.85 19.95 -20.65
N ALA A 190 -8.65 21.25 -20.39
CA ALA A 190 -8.72 22.27 -21.42
C ALA A 190 -7.63 22.06 -22.49
N ASP A 191 -6.38 21.85 -22.07
CA ASP A 191 -5.27 21.58 -23.00
C ASP A 191 -5.48 20.30 -23.81
N PHE A 192 -6.06 19.25 -23.22
CA PHE A 192 -6.37 18.00 -23.93
C PHE A 192 -7.51 18.17 -24.94
N LEU A 193 -8.57 18.88 -24.56
CA LEU A 193 -9.76 19.08 -25.40
C LEU A 193 -9.55 20.15 -26.48
N PHE A 194 -8.74 21.17 -26.20
CA PHE A 194 -8.58 22.34 -27.08
C PHE A 194 -7.16 22.49 -27.63
N GLY A 195 -6.14 21.86 -27.06
CA GLY A 195 -4.77 21.90 -27.60
C GLY A 195 -4.59 21.19 -28.94
N THR A 196 -5.54 20.33 -29.33
CA THR A 196 -5.58 19.74 -30.68
C THR A 196 -6.22 20.67 -31.73
N ALA A 197 -6.94 21.70 -31.30
CA ALA A 197 -7.58 22.67 -32.20
C ALA A 197 -6.63 23.79 -32.65
N GLU A 198 -5.52 24.02 -31.95
CA GLU A 198 -4.51 25.05 -32.30
C GLU A 198 -3.43 24.56 -33.29
N SER A 199 -3.46 23.28 -33.68
CA SER A 199 -2.42 22.66 -34.53
C SER A 199 -2.87 22.38 -35.97
N TYR A 200 -3.48 23.35 -36.65
CA TYR A 200 -3.60 23.35 -38.11
C TYR A 200 -3.36 24.76 -38.66
N PRO A 201 -2.28 24.98 -39.46
CA PRO A 201 -2.10 26.21 -40.23
C PRO A 201 -3.11 26.33 -41.38
#